data_AF-A0A1J9QX85-F1
#
_entry.id   AF-A0A1J9QX85-F1
#
_cell.length_a   1.000
_cell.length_b   1.000
_cell.length_c   1.000
_cell.angle_alpha   90.00
_cell.angle_beta   90.00
_cell.angle_gamma   90.00
#
_symmetry.space_group_name_H-M   'P 1'
#
loop_
_entity.id
_entity.type
_entity.pdbx_description
1 polymer ?
#
loop_
_entity_poly.entity_id
_entity_poly.type
_entity_poly.pdbx_seq_one_letter_code
_entity_poly.pdbx_strand_id
1 'polypeptide(L)'
;MAAREAEKILINTSLDHFAIPGDASFPLNQAFEPPRDRQDAETLRQYISQVRQELAIRLHSRLYPGGVGPSKWWLAFAKRKFMGKHL
;
A
#
# COMPACT_ATOMS: atom_id res chain seq x y z
N MET A 1 -8.00 -8.37 16.51
CA MET A 1 -6.92 -7.38 16.38
C MET A 1 -7.43 -6.06 16.92
N ALA A 2 -6.70 -5.47 17.87
CA ALA A 2 -7.07 -4.17 18.43
C ALA A 2 -6.73 -3.04 17.45
N ALA A 3 -7.44 -1.90 17.50
CA ALA A 3 -7.20 -0.78 16.58
C ALA A 3 -5.74 -0.30 16.61
N ARG A 4 -5.16 -0.09 17.80
CA ARG A 4 -3.75 0.33 17.96
C ARG A 4 -2.74 -0.69 17.42
N GLU A 5 -3.04 -1.97 17.55
CA GLU A 5 -2.19 -3.04 17.00
C GLU A 5 -2.22 -3.00 15.46
N ALA A 6 -3.41 -2.82 14.88
CA ALA A 6 -3.58 -2.68 13.44
C ALA A 6 -2.90 -1.42 12.89
N GLU A 7 -2.98 -0.29 13.61
CA GLU A 7 -2.30 0.95 13.27
C GLU A 7 -0.78 0.73 13.16
N LYS A 8 -0.17 0.10 14.17
CA LYS A 8 1.27 -0.21 14.16
C LYS A 8 1.65 -1.10 12.97
N ILE A 9 0.85 -2.12 12.67
CA ILE A 9 1.08 -3.01 11.53
C ILE A 9 1.01 -2.21 10.22
N LEU A 10 -0.02 -1.38 10.03
CA LEU A 10 -0.20 -0.58 8.82
C LEU A 10 0.94 0.42 8.61
N ILE A 11 1.41 1.09 9.67
CA ILE A 11 2.56 2.00 9.59
C ILE A 11 3.80 1.24 9.16
N ASN A 12 4.11 0.11 9.81
CA ASN A 12 5.28 -0.70 9.44
C ASN A 12 5.19 -1.15 7.97
N THR A 13 4.03 -1.68 7.55
CA THR A 13 3.81 -2.11 6.17
C THR A 13 3.94 -0.96 5.16
N SER A 14 3.61 0.27 5.55
CA SER A 14 3.76 1.43 4.65
C SER A 14 5.22 1.81 4.38
N LEU A 15 6.14 1.41 5.27
CA LEU A 15 7.58 1.70 5.21
C LEU A 15 8.40 0.55 4.58
N ASP A 16 7.79 -0.63 4.39
CA ASP A 16 8.46 -1.79 3.79
C ASP A 16 8.99 -1.49 2.38
N HIS A 17 10.04 -2.19 1.96
CA HIS A 17 10.52 -2.11 0.58
C HIS A 17 9.45 -2.58 -0.41
N PHE A 18 9.34 -1.91 -1.55
CA PHE A 18 8.39 -2.22 -2.61
C PHE A 18 9.02 -2.06 -3.99
N ALA A 19 8.45 -2.75 -4.96
CA ALA A 19 8.86 -2.67 -6.35
C ALA A 19 8.19 -1.47 -7.04
N ILE A 20 8.92 -0.82 -7.95
CA ILE A 20 8.39 0.22 -8.87
C ILE A 20 8.44 -0.29 -10.32
N PRO A 21 7.75 0.37 -11.28
CA PRO A 21 7.87 0.05 -12.69
C PRO A 21 9.34 -0.05 -13.13
N GLY A 22 9.68 -1.12 -13.86
CA GLY A 22 11.04 -1.48 -14.25
C GLY A 22 11.70 -2.53 -13.34
N ASP A 23 11.30 -2.64 -12.07
CA ASP A 23 11.80 -3.70 -11.18
C ASP A 23 11.24 -5.07 -11.62
N ALA A 24 12.08 -6.11 -11.58
CA ALA A 24 11.68 -7.46 -12.00
C ALA A 24 10.48 -8.03 -11.20
N SER A 25 10.35 -7.63 -9.93
CA SER A 25 9.25 -8.03 -9.06
C SER A 25 7.98 -7.19 -9.22
N PHE A 26 7.99 -6.12 -10.03
CA PHE A 26 6.80 -5.29 -10.23
C PHE A 26 5.78 -5.99 -11.16
N PRO A 27 4.58 -6.34 -10.67
CA PRO A 27 3.64 -7.22 -11.36
C PRO A 27 2.92 -6.58 -12.56
N LEU A 28 3.07 -5.27 -12.75
CA LEU A 28 2.36 -4.46 -13.74
C LEU A 28 3.29 -3.76 -14.74
N ASN A 29 4.50 -4.30 -14.96
CA ASN A 29 5.48 -3.73 -15.91
C ASN A 29 4.95 -3.59 -17.35
N GLN A 30 3.94 -4.37 -17.76
CA GLN A 30 3.34 -4.22 -19.10
C GLN A 30 2.38 -3.04 -19.21
N ALA A 31 1.96 -2.45 -18.09
CA ALA A 31 0.98 -1.36 -18.04
C ALA A 31 1.58 -0.02 -17.65
N PHE A 32 2.81 0.00 -17.12
CA PHE A 32 3.48 1.21 -16.63
C PHE A 32 4.88 1.32 -17.22
N GLU A 33 5.24 2.53 -17.64
CA GLU A 33 6.58 2.83 -18.11
C GLU A 33 7.56 2.87 -16.91
N PRO A 34 8.78 2.33 -17.07
CA PRO A 34 9.82 2.48 -16.08
C PRO A 34 10.30 3.94 -16.00
N PRO A 35 10.80 4.41 -14.84
CA PRO A 35 11.47 5.70 -14.75
C PRO A 35 12.62 5.80 -15.77
N ARG A 36 12.80 7.00 -16.33
CA ARG A 36 13.80 7.23 -17.39
C ARG A 36 15.24 7.06 -16.89
N ASP A 37 15.50 7.51 -15.67
CA ASP A 37 16.83 7.50 -15.07
C ASP A 37 16.77 7.25 -13.55
N ARG A 38 17.95 7.17 -12.92
CA ARG A 38 18.07 6.88 -11.49
C ARG A 38 17.44 7.97 -10.61
N GLN A 39 17.46 9.22 -11.05
CA GLN A 39 16.91 10.33 -10.28
C GLN A 39 15.39 10.24 -10.27
N ASP A 40 14.77 10.01 -11.43
CA ASP A 40 13.33 9.81 -11.55
C ASP A 40 12.87 8.59 -10.74
N ALA A 41 13.67 7.51 -10.73
CA ALA A 41 13.37 6.32 -9.94
C ALA A 41 13.36 6.59 -8.43
N GLU A 42 14.32 7.37 -7.93
CA GLU A 42 14.38 7.77 -6.52
C GLU A 42 13.20 8.69 -6.16
N THR A 43 12.91 9.68 -7.00
CA THR A 43 11.76 10.57 -6.82
C THR A 43 10.44 9.79 -6.80
N LEU A 44 10.25 8.81 -7.68
CA LEU A 44 9.08 7.95 -7.69
C LEU A 44 8.98 7.11 -6.40
N ARG A 45 10.10 6.53 -5.93
CA ARG A 45 10.10 5.76 -4.67
C ARG A 45 9.71 6.64 -3.48
N GLN A 46 10.24 7.85 -3.40
CA GLN A 46 9.89 8.79 -2.33
C GLN A 46 8.42 9.17 -2.38
N TYR A 47 7.90 9.49 -3.58
CA TYR A 47 6.50 9.81 -3.78
C TYR A 47 5.58 8.66 -3.36
N ILE A 48 5.84 7.44 -3.84
CA ILE A 48 5.01 6.28 -3.50
C ILE A 48 5.14 5.90 -2.01
N SER A 49 6.31 6.11 -1.40
CA SER A 49 6.49 5.95 0.05
C SER A 49 5.58 6.88 0.85
N GLN A 50 5.48 8.15 0.43
CA GLN A 50 4.56 9.11 1.06
C GLN A 50 3.09 8.69 0.85
N VAL A 51 2.72 8.27 -0.36
CA VAL A 51 1.37 7.78 -0.66
C VAL A 51 1.00 6.60 0.24
N ARG A 52 1.91 5.63 0.44
CA ARG A 52 1.66 4.46 1.29
C ARG A 52 1.44 4.86 2.75
N GLN A 53 2.22 5.78 3.29
CA GLN A 53 2.06 6.27 4.67
C GLN A 53 0.72 7.00 4.85
N GLU A 54 0.38 7.90 3.93
CA GLU A 54 -0.90 8.63 3.96
C GLU A 54 -2.10 7.66 3.86
N LEU A 55 -2.01 6.66 2.98
CA LEU A 55 -3.06 5.66 2.84
C LEU A 55 -3.19 4.78 4.08
N ALA A 56 -2.09 4.39 4.74
CA ALA A 56 -2.14 3.61 5.97
C ALA A 56 -2.97 4.32 7.05
N ILE A 57 -2.72 5.61 7.27
CA ILE A 57 -3.43 6.43 8.27
C ILE A 57 -4.90 6.60 7.87
N ARG A 58 -5.18 6.97 6.62
CA ARG A 58 -6.55 7.23 6.14
C ARG A 58 -7.39 5.96 6.03
N LEU A 59 -6.80 4.82 5.73
CA LEU A 59 -7.49 3.53 5.70
C LEU A 59 -7.76 3.01 7.11
N HIS A 60 -6.83 3.21 8.05
CA HIS A 60 -7.04 2.80 9.44
C HIS A 60 -8.32 3.41 10.03
N SER A 61 -8.54 4.71 9.84
CA SER A 61 -9.74 5.40 10.33
C SER A 61 -11.05 4.89 9.69
N ARG A 62 -11.01 4.44 8.44
CA ARG A 62 -12.15 3.83 7.74
C ARG A 62 -12.40 2.38 8.16
N LEU A 63 -11.33 1.65 8.45
CA LEU A 63 -11.38 0.26 8.90
C LEU A 63 -11.90 0.15 10.33
N TYR A 64 -11.55 1.10 11.20
CA TYR A 64 -11.96 1.10 12.61
C TYR A 64 -12.80 2.34 12.94
N PRO A 65 -14.03 2.48 12.39
CA PRO A 65 -14.87 3.62 12.69
C PRO A 65 -15.21 3.64 14.19
N GLY A 66 -14.86 4.72 14.89
CA GLY A 66 -15.02 4.83 16.34
C GLY A 66 -14.08 3.94 17.16
N GLY A 67 -13.05 3.34 16.57
CA GLY A 67 -12.07 2.49 17.26
C GLY A 67 -12.56 1.09 17.63
N VAL A 68 -13.78 0.70 17.23
CA VAL A 68 -14.41 -0.56 17.62
C VAL A 68 -14.32 -1.58 16.48
N GLY A 69 -13.29 -2.44 16.52
CA GLY A 69 -13.13 -3.57 15.60
C GLY A 69 -13.00 -3.20 14.11
N PRO A 70 -12.51 -4.12 13.26
CA PRO A 70 -12.42 -3.85 11.84
C PRO A 70 -13.78 -3.98 11.14
N SER A 71 -14.08 -3.07 10.21
CA SER A 71 -15.31 -3.05 9.44
C SER A 71 -15.42 -4.27 8.53
N LYS A 72 -16.44 -5.10 8.76
CA LYS A 72 -16.72 -6.30 7.94
C LYS A 72 -16.92 -5.99 6.46
N TRP A 73 -17.45 -4.80 6.14
CA TRP A 73 -17.72 -4.38 4.76
C TRP A 73 -16.42 -4.13 3.99
N TRP A 74 -15.37 -3.67 4.66
CA TRP A 74 -14.04 -3.56 4.08
C TRP A 74 -13.31 -4.90 4.05
N LEU A 75 -13.40 -5.69 5.13
CA LEU A 75 -12.75 -7.01 5.19
C LEU A 75 -13.32 -8.01 4.17
N ALA A 76 -14.54 -7.83 3.70
CA ALA A 76 -15.12 -8.62 2.61
C ALA A 76 -14.25 -8.62 1.32
N PHE A 77 -13.38 -7.61 1.15
CA PHE A 77 -12.48 -7.48 0.01
C PHE A 77 -11.08 -8.07 0.25
N ALA A 78 -10.74 -8.52 1.46
CA ALA A 78 -9.36 -8.92 1.81
C ALA A 78 -8.78 -10.06 0.93
N LYS A 79 -9.64 -10.94 0.39
CA LYS A 79 -9.24 -12.03 -0.52
C LYS A 79 -9.36 -11.68 -2.01
N ARG A 80 -9.88 -10.50 -2.35
CA ARG A 80 -10.10 -10.06 -3.74
C ARG A 80 -8.87 -9.29 -4.23
N LYS A 81 -8.20 -9.84 -5.25
CA LYS A 81 -7.02 -9.22 -5.87
C LYS A 81 -7.43 -8.39 -7.08
N PHE A 82 -7.10 -7.10 -7.07
CA PHE A 82 -7.33 -6.23 -8.22
C PHE A 82 -6.50 -6.71 -9.42
N MET A 83 -7.13 -6.86 -10.60
CA MET A 83 -6.53 -7.41 -11.82
C MET A 83 -5.87 -8.80 -11.65
N GLY A 84 -6.20 -9.55 -10.60
CA GLY A 84 -5.52 -10.81 -10.27
C GLY A 84 -4.05 -10.64 -9.87
N LYS A 85 -3.59 -9.42 -9.57
CA LYS A 85 -2.20 -9.11 -9.20
C LYS A 85 -2.08 -8.81 -7.70
N HIS A 86 -0.86 -8.88 -7.19
CA HIS A 86 -0.47 -8.49 -5.83
C HIS A 86 0.84 -7.74 -5.91
N LEU A 87 0.99 -6.69 -5.10
CA LEU A 87 2.19 -5.83 -5.04
C LEU A 87 3.28 -6.41 -4.13
#